data_AF-A0A9X6JQS7-F1
#
_entry.id   AF-A0A9X6JQS7-F1
#
_cell.length_a   1.000
_cell.length_b   1.000
_cell.length_c   1.000
_cell.angle_alpha   90.00
_cell.angle_beta   90.00
_cell.angle_gamma   90.00
#
_symmetry.space_group_name_H-M   'P 1'
#
loop_
_entity.id
_entity.type
_entity.pdbx_description
1 polymer ?
#
loop_
_entity_poly.entity_id
_entity_poly.type
_entity_poly.pdbx_seq_one_letter_code
_entity_poly.pdbx_strand_id
1 'polypeptide(L)'
;MGIELVHFSIGKPKQMKYGEDKEMITGICKDPTEEAFLSKDGFRGDDVADLKHHGGPDRAVCVYPHEHYALWEEEFQTTLPASTFGENITVTNMLERDVCIGDTYQLGESIIQVTQSRVPCSTISKRLGIPGILPRIVATGFTGYLCRVLQEGTVRKDSKITLLERQPSNISVLFSNEIYFHNRKDKDGIEKILAVPELADIWRGQLEDRLAKLK
;
A
#
# COMPACT_ATOMS: atom_id res chain seq x y z
N MET A 1 -12.26 16.89 -8.54
CA MET A 1 -11.14 16.43 -9.38
C MET A 1 -11.24 14.91 -9.47
N GLY A 2 -10.88 14.33 -10.62
CA GLY A 2 -10.93 12.87 -10.81
C GLY A 2 -9.71 12.19 -10.17
N ILE A 3 -9.77 10.86 -10.05
CA ILE A 3 -8.60 10.05 -9.67
C ILE A 3 -7.69 9.94 -10.90
N GLU A 4 -6.40 10.19 -10.73
CA GLU A 4 -5.39 10.06 -11.78
C GLU A 4 -4.31 9.05 -11.38
N LEU A 5 -3.86 8.25 -12.35
CA LEU A 5 -2.69 7.40 -12.24
C LEU A 5 -1.46 8.22 -12.63
N VAL A 6 -0.65 8.62 -11.65
CA VAL A 6 0.52 9.49 -11.84
C VAL A 6 1.74 8.68 -12.27
N HIS A 7 1.97 7.56 -11.59
CA HIS A 7 3.05 6.64 -11.91
C HIS A 7 2.57 5.20 -11.86
N PHE A 8 3.05 4.40 -12.82
CA PHE A 8 2.89 2.97 -12.85
C PHE A 8 4.25 2.31 -12.95
N SER A 9 4.56 1.42 -12.01
CA SER A 9 5.87 0.79 -11.89
C SER A 9 5.76 -0.67 -11.48
N ILE A 10 6.62 -1.51 -12.06
CA ILE A 10 6.83 -2.90 -11.66
C ILE A 10 8.32 -3.14 -11.49
N GLY A 11 8.70 -4.21 -10.80
CA GLY A 11 10.09 -4.58 -10.67
C GLY A 11 10.26 -5.91 -9.98
N LYS A 12 11.27 -6.66 -10.40
CA LYS A 12 11.75 -7.86 -9.71
C LYS A 12 12.75 -7.48 -8.63
N PRO A 13 12.92 -8.32 -7.59
CA PRO A 13 13.96 -8.14 -6.61
C PRO A 13 15.33 -7.94 -7.24
N LYS A 14 15.99 -6.83 -6.88
CA LYS A 14 17.35 -6.51 -7.30
C LYS A 14 18.20 -6.13 -6.10
N GLN A 15 19.51 -6.22 -6.29
CA GLN A 15 20.48 -5.84 -5.28
C GLN A 15 20.44 -4.32 -5.07
N MET A 16 20.30 -3.91 -3.81
CA MET A 16 20.26 -2.51 -3.39
C MET A 16 21.32 -2.30 -2.32
N LYS A 17 22.20 -1.30 -2.54
CA LYS A 17 23.17 -0.84 -1.54
C LYS A 17 22.49 0.09 -0.54
N TYR A 18 22.88 0.03 0.73
CA TYR A 18 22.41 0.94 1.77
C TYR A 18 23.46 1.12 2.86
N GLY A 19 23.61 2.33 3.40
CA GLY A 19 24.67 2.65 4.37
C GLY A 19 26.08 2.40 3.83
N GLU A 20 27.07 2.34 4.73
CA GLU A 20 28.44 1.98 4.37
C GLU A 20 28.55 0.46 4.16
N ASP A 21 28.85 0.06 2.92
CA ASP A 21 29.15 -1.32 2.48
C ASP A 21 28.10 -2.41 2.78
N LYS A 22 26.81 -2.05 2.96
CA LYS A 22 25.73 -3.05 3.11
C LYS A 22 24.91 -3.18 1.84
N GLU A 23 24.43 -4.39 1.62
CA GLU A 23 23.63 -4.76 0.45
C GLU A 23 22.46 -5.65 0.87
N MET A 24 21.36 -5.59 0.14
CA MET A 24 20.23 -6.49 0.29
C MET A 24 19.52 -6.71 -1.04
N ILE A 25 18.86 -7.86 -1.18
CA ILE A 25 17.94 -8.12 -2.29
C ILE A 25 16.55 -7.60 -1.89
N THR A 26 15.95 -6.77 -2.73
CA THR A 26 14.63 -6.18 -2.45
C THR A 26 13.88 -5.83 -3.72
N GLY A 27 12.56 -5.96 -3.69
CA GLY A 27 11.65 -5.52 -4.77
C GLY A 27 11.13 -4.08 -4.60
N ILE A 28 11.63 -3.33 -3.61
CA ILE A 28 11.17 -1.96 -3.34
C ILE A 28 11.51 -0.99 -4.49
N CYS A 29 12.62 -1.23 -5.19
CA CYS A 29 13.06 -0.39 -6.30
C CYS A 29 12.36 -0.84 -7.58
N LYS A 30 11.18 -0.29 -7.85
CA LYS A 30 10.43 -0.55 -9.09
C LYS A 30 10.82 0.43 -10.18
N ASP A 31 10.65 -0.01 -11.43
CA ASP A 31 10.98 0.76 -12.63
C ASP A 31 9.68 1.19 -13.34
N PRO A 32 9.63 2.40 -13.94
CA PRO A 32 8.46 2.86 -14.68
C PRO A 32 8.04 1.86 -15.76
N THR A 33 6.74 1.67 -15.90
CA THR A 33 6.15 0.62 -16.75
C THR A 33 5.06 1.21 -17.63
N GLU A 34 5.14 0.95 -18.94
CA GLU A 34 4.13 1.41 -19.91
C GLU A 34 2.85 0.59 -19.81
N GLU A 35 2.98 -0.73 -19.67
CA GLU A 35 1.89 -1.69 -19.65
C GLU A 35 2.31 -2.95 -18.89
N ALA A 36 1.40 -3.55 -18.11
CA ALA A 36 1.53 -4.92 -17.65
C ALA A 36 0.17 -5.58 -17.45
N PHE A 37 0.15 -6.91 -17.55
CA PHE A 37 -1.04 -7.71 -17.21
C PHE A 37 -1.08 -7.92 -15.69
N LEU A 38 -2.20 -7.56 -15.06
CA LEU A 38 -2.48 -7.75 -13.66
C LEU A 38 -3.26 -9.05 -13.45
N SER A 39 -2.61 -10.08 -12.89
CA SER A 39 -3.25 -11.33 -12.49
C SER A 39 -3.65 -11.30 -11.02
N LYS A 40 -4.35 -12.35 -10.55
CA LYS A 40 -4.70 -12.53 -9.14
C LYS A 40 -3.51 -12.51 -8.18
N ASP A 41 -2.33 -12.88 -8.66
CA ASP A 41 -1.10 -12.96 -7.88
C ASP A 41 -0.26 -11.66 -7.93
N GLY A 42 -0.64 -10.69 -8.76
CA GLY A 42 0.08 -9.43 -8.95
C GLY A 42 0.36 -9.10 -10.42
N PHE A 43 1.12 -8.03 -10.65
CA PHE A 43 1.54 -7.65 -11.99
C PHE A 43 2.56 -8.65 -12.55
N ARG A 44 2.37 -9.11 -13.79
CA ARG A 44 3.37 -9.94 -14.46
C ARG A 44 4.67 -9.15 -14.66
N GLY A 45 5.76 -9.67 -14.11
CA GLY A 45 7.06 -9.00 -14.12
C GLY A 45 7.35 -8.21 -12.84
N ASP A 46 6.37 -8.09 -11.94
CA ASP A 46 6.56 -7.64 -10.57
C ASP A 46 6.82 -8.81 -9.64
N ASP A 47 7.71 -8.64 -8.66
CA ASP A 47 7.95 -9.66 -7.64
C ASP A 47 8.47 -9.01 -6.34
N VAL A 48 8.33 -9.74 -5.23
CA VAL A 48 8.79 -9.31 -3.90
C VAL A 48 9.85 -10.27 -3.39
N ALA A 49 10.86 -9.74 -2.71
CA ALA A 49 11.95 -10.58 -2.19
C ALA A 49 11.50 -11.49 -1.03
N ASP A 50 10.39 -11.14 -0.37
CA ASP A 50 9.86 -11.85 0.79
C ASP A 50 8.35 -12.06 0.63
N LEU A 51 7.97 -13.22 0.10
CA LEU A 51 6.58 -13.58 -0.12
C LEU A 51 5.78 -13.71 1.18
N LYS A 52 6.42 -14.05 2.30
CA LYS A 52 5.75 -14.18 3.61
C LYS A 52 5.19 -12.84 4.06
N HIS A 53 5.99 -11.77 3.92
CA HIS A 53 5.62 -10.45 4.43
C HIS A 53 5.07 -9.48 3.37
N HIS A 54 5.31 -9.73 2.08
CA HIS A 54 5.01 -8.76 1.02
C HIS A 54 4.23 -9.32 -0.18
N GLY A 55 3.94 -10.63 -0.25
CA GLY A 55 3.26 -11.24 -1.40
C GLY A 55 1.89 -11.85 -1.10
N GLY A 56 1.28 -12.51 -2.09
CA GLY A 56 0.00 -13.20 -1.95
C GLY A 56 -1.20 -12.39 -2.44
N PRO A 57 -2.35 -13.05 -2.61
CA PRO A 57 -3.49 -12.51 -3.37
C PRO A 57 -4.11 -11.25 -2.75
N ASP A 58 -3.99 -11.07 -1.43
CA ASP A 58 -4.46 -9.87 -0.72
C ASP A 58 -3.57 -8.63 -0.94
N ARG A 59 -2.39 -8.81 -1.53
CA ARG A 59 -1.33 -7.79 -1.63
C ARG A 59 -0.81 -7.63 -3.07
N ALA A 60 -1.65 -7.97 -4.05
CA ALA A 60 -1.32 -8.00 -5.47
C ALA A 60 -0.97 -6.62 -6.05
N VAL A 61 -1.55 -5.54 -5.51
CA VAL A 61 -1.26 -4.16 -5.91
C VAL A 61 -0.96 -3.31 -4.68
N CYS A 62 0.16 -2.60 -4.70
CA CYS A 62 0.51 -1.59 -3.70
C CYS A 62 0.21 -0.18 -4.24
N VAL A 63 -0.54 0.61 -3.48
CA VAL A 63 -1.01 1.94 -3.86
C VAL A 63 -0.43 2.99 -2.91
N TYR A 64 0.04 4.11 -3.46
CA TYR A 64 0.47 5.25 -2.65
C TYR A 64 -0.11 6.58 -3.19
N PRO A 65 -0.69 7.44 -2.32
CA PRO A 65 -1.18 8.74 -2.74
C PRO A 65 -0.03 9.68 -3.17
N HIS A 66 -0.21 10.36 -4.29
CA HIS A 66 0.78 11.29 -4.85
C HIS A 66 0.99 12.52 -3.96
N GLU A 67 -0.07 12.99 -3.31
CA GLU A 67 -0.06 14.18 -2.46
C GLU A 67 0.97 14.10 -1.34
N HIS A 68 1.27 12.89 -0.86
CA HIS A 68 2.23 12.67 0.21
C HIS A 68 3.68 12.89 -0.24
N TYR A 69 3.99 12.78 -1.54
CA TYR A 69 5.35 13.04 -2.03
C TYR A 69 5.78 14.47 -1.71
N ALA A 70 4.97 15.47 -2.07
CA ALA A 70 5.28 16.87 -1.80
C ALA A 70 5.48 17.14 -0.31
N LEU A 71 4.63 16.53 0.54
CA LEU A 71 4.75 16.64 2.00
C LEU A 71 6.08 16.10 2.51
N TRP A 72 6.51 14.91 2.05
CA TRP A 72 7.76 14.32 2.48
C TRP A 72 8.99 15.03 1.92
N GLU A 73 8.93 15.51 0.68
CA GLU A 73 10.00 16.28 0.07
C GLU A 73 10.23 17.61 0.81
N GLU A 74 9.14 18.27 1.22
CA GLU A 74 9.19 19.45 2.08
C GLU A 74 9.71 19.12 3.49
N GLU A 75 9.18 18.08 4.14
CA GLU A 75 9.59 17.74 5.51
C GLU A 75 11.06 17.33 5.60
N PHE A 76 11.56 16.56 4.63
CA PHE A 76 12.93 16.02 4.63
C PHE A 76 13.91 16.76 3.73
N GLN A 77 13.48 17.85 3.07
CA GLN A 77 14.30 18.71 2.23
C GLN A 77 15.09 17.93 1.17
N THR A 78 14.42 17.00 0.50
CA THR A 78 15.02 16.12 -0.51
C THR A 78 14.00 15.77 -1.58
N THR A 79 14.45 15.43 -2.78
CA THR A 79 13.58 14.92 -3.85
C THR A 79 13.41 13.41 -3.70
N LEU A 80 12.17 12.95 -3.76
CA LEU A 80 11.84 11.53 -3.70
C LEU A 80 11.72 10.96 -5.12
N PRO A 81 12.46 9.89 -5.46
CA PRO A 81 12.26 9.20 -6.74
C PRO A 81 10.83 8.67 -6.91
N ALA A 82 10.40 8.46 -8.15
CA ALA A 82 9.14 7.76 -8.40
C ALA A 82 9.12 6.36 -7.75
N SER A 83 7.93 5.93 -7.33
CA SER A 83 7.72 4.67 -6.62
C SER A 83 8.64 4.50 -5.41
N THR A 84 8.95 5.58 -4.70
CA THR A 84 9.87 5.63 -3.55
C THR A 84 9.50 4.62 -2.49
N PHE A 85 8.21 4.44 -2.26
CA PHE A 85 7.71 3.56 -1.22
C PHE A 85 7.53 2.13 -1.73
N GLY A 86 7.89 1.82 -2.98
CA GLY A 86 7.75 0.49 -3.58
C GLY A 86 6.32 0.15 -3.97
N GLU A 87 5.48 1.17 -4.14
CA GLU A 87 4.15 1.05 -4.71
C GLU A 87 4.20 0.71 -6.19
N ASN A 88 3.18 -0.04 -6.65
CA ASN A 88 2.98 -0.30 -8.06
C ASN A 88 2.33 0.91 -8.75
N ILE A 89 1.39 1.55 -8.06
CA ILE A 89 0.68 2.71 -8.59
C ILE A 89 0.73 3.89 -7.62
N THR A 90 1.10 5.05 -8.15
CA THR A 90 1.01 6.34 -7.47
C THR A 90 -0.21 7.08 -8.01
N VAL A 91 -1.14 7.51 -7.16
CA VAL A 91 -2.46 8.00 -7.56
C VAL A 91 -2.85 9.30 -6.87
N THR A 92 -3.68 10.14 -7.50
CA THR A 92 -4.26 11.33 -6.86
C THR A 92 -5.64 11.07 -6.27
N ASN A 93 -6.07 11.90 -5.32
CA ASN A 93 -7.42 11.94 -4.74
C ASN A 93 -7.86 10.61 -4.09
N MET A 94 -6.91 9.75 -3.71
CA MET A 94 -7.16 8.48 -3.03
C MET A 94 -6.37 8.39 -1.71
N LEU A 95 -6.49 9.43 -0.88
CA LEU A 95 -5.87 9.49 0.45
C LEU A 95 -6.45 8.42 1.37
N GLU A 96 -5.68 7.99 2.37
CA GLU A 96 -6.08 6.95 3.33
C GLU A 96 -7.36 7.30 4.10
N ARG A 97 -7.64 8.60 4.27
CA ARG A 97 -8.87 9.10 4.91
C ARG A 97 -10.12 8.95 4.03
N ASP A 98 -9.95 8.89 2.71
CA ASP A 98 -11.02 8.93 1.71
C ASP A 98 -11.26 7.55 1.05
N VAL A 99 -10.35 6.59 1.29
CA VAL A 99 -10.41 5.20 0.79
C VAL A 99 -10.72 4.25 1.94
N CYS A 100 -11.66 3.33 1.73
CA CYS A 100 -12.09 2.36 2.73
C CYS A 100 -11.61 0.94 2.39
N ILE A 101 -11.39 0.14 3.44
CA ILE A 101 -11.16 -1.30 3.27
C ILE A 101 -12.43 -1.91 2.65
N GLY A 102 -12.24 -2.65 1.57
CA GLY A 102 -13.28 -3.30 0.77
C GLY A 102 -13.80 -2.49 -0.41
N ASP A 103 -13.39 -1.23 -0.57
CA ASP A 103 -13.71 -0.45 -1.78
C ASP A 103 -13.19 -1.13 -3.04
N THR A 104 -14.00 -1.10 -4.10
CA THR A 104 -13.63 -1.67 -5.41
C THR A 104 -13.42 -0.58 -6.44
N TYR A 105 -12.34 -0.69 -7.21
CA TYR A 105 -11.97 0.26 -8.23
C TYR A 105 -11.72 -0.46 -9.56
N GLN A 106 -12.23 0.12 -10.64
CA GLN A 106 -11.74 -0.18 -11.98
C GLN A 106 -10.36 0.46 -12.15
N LEU A 107 -9.38 -0.32 -12.62
CA LEU A 107 -8.04 0.12 -12.98
C LEU A 107 -7.71 -0.45 -14.37
N GLY A 108 -7.78 0.37 -15.41
CA GLY A 108 -7.62 -0.12 -16.79
C GLY A 108 -8.68 -1.17 -17.12
N GLU A 109 -8.27 -2.38 -17.50
CA GLU A 109 -9.18 -3.53 -17.74
C GLU A 109 -9.43 -4.39 -16.49
N SER A 110 -8.73 -4.10 -15.39
CA SER A 110 -8.78 -4.87 -14.14
C SER A 110 -9.72 -4.26 -13.11
N ILE A 111 -10.22 -5.08 -12.18
CA ILE A 111 -10.93 -4.61 -10.98
C ILE A 111 -10.10 -4.99 -9.77
N ILE A 112 -9.78 -4.01 -8.93
CA ILE A 112 -9.04 -4.20 -7.67
C ILE A 112 -9.92 -3.86 -6.48
N GLN A 113 -9.63 -4.47 -5.34
CA GLN A 113 -10.33 -4.22 -4.07
C GLN A 113 -9.33 -3.95 -2.97
N VAL A 114 -9.53 -2.88 -2.21
CA VAL A 114 -8.68 -2.51 -1.06
C VAL A 114 -8.87 -3.55 0.05
N THR A 115 -7.77 -4.10 0.57
CA THR A 115 -7.84 -5.25 1.51
C THR A 115 -7.32 -4.91 2.89
N GLN A 116 -6.33 -4.02 2.97
CA GLN A 116 -5.65 -3.66 4.21
C GLN A 116 -4.80 -2.41 4.01
N SER A 117 -4.45 -1.79 5.14
CA SER A 117 -3.35 -0.85 5.14
C SER A 117 -2.00 -1.54 4.89
N ARG A 118 -1.07 -0.78 4.32
CA ARG A 118 0.32 -1.19 4.18
C ARG A 118 1.06 -0.92 5.49
N VAL A 119 1.71 -1.95 6.03
CA VAL A 119 2.64 -1.76 7.15
C VAL A 119 4.01 -1.34 6.60
N PRO A 120 4.47 -0.10 6.86
CA PRO A 120 5.76 0.37 6.35
C PRO A 120 6.91 -0.38 7.02
N CYS A 121 7.99 -0.65 6.29
CA CYS A 121 9.12 -1.45 6.77
C CYS A 121 10.45 -0.71 6.64
N SER A 122 11.48 -1.22 7.35
CA SER A 122 12.82 -0.60 7.38
C SER A 122 13.48 -0.47 6.00
N THR A 123 13.03 -1.24 5.01
CA THR A 123 13.52 -1.16 3.63
C THR A 123 13.31 0.24 3.03
N ILE A 124 12.26 0.98 3.42
CA ILE A 124 12.03 2.37 2.97
C ILE A 124 13.19 3.26 3.44
N SER A 125 13.48 3.26 4.74
CA SER A 125 14.58 4.06 5.30
C SER A 125 15.94 3.64 4.75
N LYS A 126 16.16 2.34 4.51
CA LYS A 126 17.39 1.83 3.89
C LYS A 126 17.56 2.31 2.46
N ARG A 127 16.49 2.32 1.66
CA ARG A 127 16.50 2.82 0.27
C ARG A 127 16.84 4.30 0.22
N LEU A 128 16.19 5.09 1.07
CA LEU A 128 16.25 6.54 0.99
C LEU A 128 17.45 7.14 1.72
N GLY A 129 17.99 6.44 2.72
CA GLY A 129 19.03 7.00 3.58
C GLY A 129 18.55 8.18 4.42
N ILE A 130 17.24 8.44 4.50
CA ILE A 130 16.62 9.53 5.25
C ILE A 130 16.32 9.05 6.68
N PRO A 131 17.02 9.56 7.71
CA PRO A 131 16.71 9.25 9.09
C PRO A 131 15.32 9.77 9.48
N GLY A 132 14.55 8.99 10.24
CA GLY A 132 13.25 9.43 10.78
C GLY A 132 12.04 9.32 9.85
N ILE A 133 12.23 9.04 8.55
CA ILE A 133 11.10 8.93 7.61
C ILE A 133 10.11 7.83 7.97
N LEU A 134 10.60 6.65 8.38
CA LEU A 134 9.72 5.53 8.75
C LEU A 134 8.86 5.85 9.99
N PRO A 135 9.42 6.34 11.11
CA PRO A 135 8.62 6.82 12.24
C PRO A 135 7.58 7.88 11.85
N ARG A 136 7.90 8.78 10.91
CA ARG A 136 6.97 9.82 10.46
C ARG A 136 5.83 9.29 9.60
N ILE A 137 6.09 8.35 8.71
CA ILE A 137 5.04 7.62 7.98
C ILE A 137 4.10 6.91 8.97
N VAL A 138 4.66 6.24 9.98
CA VAL A 138 3.84 5.58 11.01
C VAL A 138 3.02 6.59 11.80
N ALA A 139 3.63 7.69 12.25
CA ALA A 139 2.97 8.71 13.06
C ALA A 139 1.85 9.48 12.34
N THR A 140 1.92 9.59 11.02
CA THR A 140 0.91 10.27 10.20
C THR A 140 -0.18 9.32 9.70
N GLY A 141 0.11 8.01 9.62
CA GLY A 141 -0.76 7.04 8.98
C GLY A 141 -0.78 7.15 7.44
N PHE A 142 0.17 7.86 6.83
CA PHE A 142 0.27 8.04 5.37
C PHE A 142 1.08 6.91 4.72
N THR A 143 0.55 5.70 4.88
CA THR A 143 1.24 4.45 4.60
C THR A 143 1.05 3.95 3.17
N GLY A 144 0.04 4.45 2.46
CA GLY A 144 -0.57 3.73 1.35
C GLY A 144 -1.30 2.47 1.83
N TYR A 145 -1.73 1.66 0.88
CA TYR A 145 -2.55 0.47 1.13
C TYR A 145 -2.38 -0.57 0.04
N LEU A 146 -2.92 -1.76 0.29
CA LEU A 146 -2.79 -2.92 -0.58
C LEU A 146 -4.16 -3.34 -1.11
N CYS A 147 -4.15 -3.88 -2.32
CA CYS A 147 -5.34 -4.36 -2.99
C CYS A 147 -5.15 -5.80 -3.49
N ARG A 148 -6.26 -6.55 -3.49
CA ARG A 148 -6.41 -7.79 -4.26
C ARG A 148 -7.02 -7.51 -5.62
N VAL A 149 -6.93 -8.48 -6.51
CA VAL A 149 -7.53 -8.39 -7.85
C VAL A 149 -8.84 -9.18 -7.86
N LEU A 150 -9.94 -8.54 -8.24
CA LEU A 150 -11.25 -9.17 -8.44
C LEU A 150 -11.44 -9.61 -9.90
N GLN A 151 -10.94 -8.81 -10.85
CA GLN A 151 -10.91 -9.13 -12.27
C GLN A 151 -9.52 -8.86 -12.83
N GLU A 152 -8.92 -9.85 -13.47
CA GLU A 152 -7.63 -9.71 -14.14
C GLU A 152 -7.76 -8.88 -15.42
N GLY A 153 -6.68 -8.20 -15.81
CA GLY A 153 -6.69 -7.39 -17.02
C GLY A 153 -5.42 -6.58 -17.22
N THR A 154 -5.34 -5.91 -18.36
CA THR A 154 -4.20 -5.06 -18.68
C THR A 154 -4.34 -3.70 -17.99
N VAL A 155 -3.23 -3.23 -17.42
CA VAL A 155 -3.08 -1.86 -16.91
C VAL A 155 -1.97 -1.19 -17.69
N ARG A 156 -2.24 0.04 -18.13
CA ARG A 156 -1.31 0.95 -18.81
C ARG A 156 -1.02 2.15 -17.91
N LYS A 157 0.10 2.84 -18.16
CA LYS A 157 0.49 4.04 -17.39
C LYS A 157 -0.57 5.15 -17.38
N ASP A 158 -1.42 5.20 -18.41
CA ASP A 158 -2.49 6.19 -18.60
C ASP A 158 -3.88 5.62 -18.31
N SER A 159 -3.94 4.45 -17.66
CA SER A 159 -5.20 3.81 -17.29
C SER A 159 -5.99 4.69 -16.34
N LYS A 160 -7.30 4.78 -16.61
CA LYS A 160 -8.24 5.43 -15.73
C LYS A 160 -8.47 4.59 -14.49
N ILE A 161 -8.72 5.29 -13.39
CA ILE A 161 -9.15 4.70 -12.12
C ILE A 161 -10.53 5.24 -11.78
N THR A 162 -11.45 4.37 -11.39
CA THR A 162 -12.82 4.77 -11.05
C THR A 162 -13.34 3.91 -9.92
N LEU A 163 -13.89 4.53 -8.88
CA LEU A 163 -14.59 3.82 -7.81
C LEU A 163 -15.84 3.17 -8.40
N LEU A 164 -15.95 1.85 -8.26
CA LEU A 164 -17.12 1.08 -8.68
C LEU A 164 -18.08 0.90 -7.52
N GLU A 165 -17.56 0.51 -6.34
CA GLU A 165 -18.37 0.26 -5.16
C GLU A 165 -17.67 0.77 -3.90
N ARG A 166 -18.41 1.54 -3.09
CA ARG A 166 -18.00 1.97 -1.76
C ARG A 166 -18.42 0.92 -0.74
N GLN A 167 -17.52 0.53 0.15
CA GLN A 167 -17.82 -0.41 1.22
C GLN A 167 -18.75 0.25 2.28
N PRO A 168 -19.92 -0.34 2.63
CA PRO A 168 -20.94 0.31 3.46
C PRO A 168 -20.53 0.67 4.90
N SER A 169 -19.61 -0.08 5.50
CA SER A 169 -19.08 0.19 6.86
C SER A 169 -18.21 1.44 6.93
N ASN A 170 -17.74 1.96 5.79
CA ASN A 170 -16.93 3.17 5.68
C ASN A 170 -15.68 3.17 6.60
N ILE A 171 -15.08 2.00 6.81
CA ILE A 171 -13.84 1.87 7.56
C ILE A 171 -12.68 2.32 6.68
N SER A 172 -12.24 3.58 6.89
CA SER A 172 -11.14 4.15 6.13
C SER A 172 -9.81 3.47 6.43
N VAL A 173 -8.88 3.51 5.47
CA VAL A 173 -7.51 3.05 5.67
C VAL A 173 -6.85 3.84 6.81
N LEU A 174 -7.10 5.14 6.89
CA LEU A 174 -6.55 5.98 7.96
C LEU A 174 -7.09 5.58 9.34
N PHE A 175 -8.38 5.30 9.46
CA PHE A 175 -8.96 4.76 10.70
C PHE A 175 -8.26 3.45 11.09
N SER A 176 -8.06 2.57 10.11
CA SER A 176 -7.37 1.29 10.33
C SER A 176 -5.93 1.48 10.80
N ASN A 177 -5.22 2.48 10.26
CA ASN A 177 -3.88 2.88 10.69
C ASN A 177 -3.85 3.37 12.13
N GLU A 178 -4.79 4.25 12.50
CA GLU A 178 -4.89 4.80 13.85
C GLU A 178 -5.05 3.69 14.90
N ILE A 179 -5.98 2.75 14.66
CA ILE A 179 -6.18 1.60 15.56
C ILE A 179 -4.95 0.67 15.56
N TYR A 180 -4.36 0.42 14.40
CA TYR A 180 -3.29 -0.56 14.27
C TYR A 180 -1.98 -0.07 14.90
N PHE A 181 -1.60 1.19 14.69
CA PHE A 181 -0.32 1.75 15.13
C PHE A 181 -0.40 2.49 16.47
N HIS A 182 -1.49 3.20 16.76
CA HIS A 182 -1.55 4.13 17.89
C HIS A 182 -2.49 3.63 18.99
N ASN A 183 -3.70 3.22 18.64
CA ASN A 183 -4.74 2.84 19.60
C ASN A 183 -4.87 1.32 19.77
N ARG A 184 -3.74 0.68 20.08
CA ARG A 184 -3.61 -0.80 20.11
C ARG A 184 -4.50 -1.51 21.15
N LYS A 185 -5.09 -0.76 22.09
CA LYS A 185 -6.01 -1.28 23.13
C LYS A 185 -7.47 -0.88 22.87
N ASP A 186 -7.76 -0.20 21.77
CA ASP A 186 -9.12 0.18 21.40
C ASP A 186 -9.88 -1.04 20.89
N LYS A 187 -10.65 -1.65 21.79
CA LYS A 187 -11.44 -2.85 21.51
C LYS A 187 -12.49 -2.59 20.42
N ASP A 188 -13.23 -1.51 20.54
CA ASP A 188 -14.33 -1.17 19.64
C ASP A 188 -13.80 -0.85 18.24
N GLY A 189 -12.66 -0.16 18.15
CA GLY A 189 -11.98 0.12 16.90
C GLY A 189 -11.50 -1.16 16.20
N ILE A 190 -10.94 -2.11 16.97
CA ILE A 190 -10.53 -3.41 16.43
C ILE A 190 -11.74 -4.20 15.92
N GLU A 191 -12.83 -4.26 16.70
CA GLU A 191 -14.05 -4.99 16.32
C GLU A 191 -14.68 -4.40 15.05
N LYS A 192 -14.68 -3.07 14.88
CA LYS A 192 -15.14 -2.41 13.65
C LYS A 192 -14.32 -2.81 12.41
N ILE A 193 -13.00 -2.88 12.52
CA ILE A 193 -12.14 -3.30 11.41
C ILE A 193 -12.39 -4.77 11.08
N LEU A 194 -12.48 -5.64 12.08
CA LEU A 194 -12.75 -7.07 11.91
C LEU A 194 -14.13 -7.35 11.29
N ALA A 195 -15.10 -6.46 11.49
CA ALA A 195 -16.44 -6.58 10.90
C ALA A 195 -16.46 -6.38 9.37
N VAL A 196 -15.38 -5.86 8.76
CA VAL A 196 -15.26 -5.73 7.30
C VAL A 196 -14.96 -7.10 6.69
N PRO A 197 -15.86 -7.70 5.89
CA PRO A 197 -15.63 -9.03 5.30
C PRO A 197 -14.39 -9.06 4.40
N GLU A 198 -14.14 -7.97 3.67
CA GLU A 198 -13.08 -7.85 2.68
C GLU A 198 -11.68 -7.70 3.30
N LEU A 199 -11.54 -7.55 4.62
CA LEU A 199 -10.26 -7.40 5.29
C LEU A 199 -9.32 -8.58 4.99
N ALA A 200 -8.06 -8.29 4.66
CA ALA A 200 -7.04 -9.31 4.41
C ALA A 200 -6.85 -10.26 5.60
N ASP A 201 -6.65 -11.55 5.32
CA ASP A 201 -6.57 -12.59 6.36
C ASP A 201 -5.43 -12.35 7.35
N ILE A 202 -4.30 -11.85 6.87
CA ILE A 202 -3.15 -11.54 7.73
C ILE A 202 -3.45 -10.43 8.73
N TRP A 203 -4.22 -9.42 8.33
CA TRP A 203 -4.66 -8.34 9.22
C TRP A 203 -5.72 -8.85 10.20
N ARG A 204 -6.67 -9.66 9.70
CA ARG A 204 -7.71 -10.29 10.53
C ARG A 204 -7.08 -11.09 11.67
N GLY A 205 -6.17 -12.03 11.36
CA GLY A 205 -5.50 -12.84 12.39
C GLY A 205 -4.71 -12.00 13.41
N GLN A 206 -3.99 -10.97 12.96
CA GLN A 206 -3.24 -10.08 13.85
C GLN A 206 -4.14 -9.29 14.81
N LEU A 207 -5.31 -8.84 14.32
CA LEU A 207 -6.27 -8.07 15.10
C LEU A 207 -7.08 -8.97 16.05
N GLU A 208 -7.44 -10.18 15.63
CA GLU A 208 -8.07 -11.19 16.48
C GLU A 208 -7.15 -11.60 17.64
N ASP A 209 -5.87 -11.89 17.35
CA ASP A 209 -4.85 -12.19 18.36
C ASP A 209 -4.67 -11.04 19.35
N ARG A 210 -4.73 -9.79 18.86
CA ARG A 210 -4.64 -8.59 19.69
C ARG A 210 -5.87 -8.47 20.57
N LEU A 211 -7.08 -8.62 20.00
CA LEU A 211 -8.35 -8.53 20.69
C LEU A 211 -8.47 -9.59 21.80
N ALA A 212 -8.00 -10.81 21.54
CA ALA A 212 -7.98 -11.89 22.52
C ALA A 212 -7.13 -11.58 23.75
N LYS A 213 -6.05 -10.79 23.59
CA LYS A 213 -5.16 -10.36 24.68
C LYS A 213 -5.67 -9.14 25.46
N LEU A 214 -6.74 -8.49 25.00
CA LEU A 214 -7.40 -7.36 25.68
C LEU A 214 -8.58 -7.80 26.54
N LYS A 215 -9.01 -9.06 26.41
CA LYS A 215 -10.01 -9.70 27.28
C LYS A 215 -9.37 -10.07 28.62
#